data_AF-A0A8S0WNU1-F1
#
_entry.id   AF-A0A8S0WNU1-F1
#
_cell.length_a   1.000
_cell.length_b   1.000
_cell.length_c   1.000
_cell.angle_alpha   90.00
_cell.angle_beta   90.00
_cell.angle_gamma   90.00
#
_symmetry.space_group_name_H-M   'P 1'
#
loop_
_entity.id
_entity.type
_entity.pdbx_description
1 polymer ?
#
loop_
_entity_poly.entity_id
_entity_poly.type
_entity_poly.pdbx_seq_one_letter_code
_entity_poly.pdbx_strand_id
1 'polypeptide(L)'
;MKFTSLFSVALLAGGAVAQLGMYDVDELATREFDEELELREFDDALELSARELREGLVLRALYHVKRQAEDHADLIARAVDNIDNVLYRRWGSGKYVIDDNTYHRDVKPKILAEMKKIKGFESKCGHNPDFHVERDGTVYPSSRTDKKGLCSKKTFSVNMHDLLMSYVQRSRSPSPSGRKRDLEDIEDLD
;
A
#
# COMPACT_ATOMS: atom_id res chain seq x y z
N MET A 1 -43.48 28.65 -16.59
CA MET A 1 -43.32 27.75 -17.76
C MET A 1 -44.39 26.67 -17.67
N LYS A 2 -45.16 26.47 -18.75
CA LYS A 2 -46.20 25.44 -18.88
C LYS A 2 -45.55 24.13 -19.32
N PHE A 3 -45.84 23.02 -18.67
CA PHE A 3 -45.88 21.70 -19.31
C PHE A 3 -46.97 20.86 -18.64
N THR A 4 -48.07 20.75 -19.38
CA THR A 4 -49.19 19.83 -19.24
C THR A 4 -48.84 18.46 -19.80
N SER A 5 -49.66 17.46 -19.42
CA SER A 5 -49.93 16.21 -20.16
C SER A 5 -48.84 15.13 -20.13
N LEU A 6 -49.11 13.83 -20.08
CA LEU A 6 -50.30 12.99 -20.29
C LEU A 6 -49.89 11.59 -19.79
N PHE A 7 -50.78 10.83 -19.16
CA PHE A 7 -51.02 9.41 -19.48
C PHE A 7 -52.16 8.89 -18.59
N SER A 8 -53.38 9.17 -19.05
CA SER A 8 -54.54 8.33 -18.76
C SER A 8 -54.69 7.40 -19.96
N VAL A 9 -54.65 6.09 -19.73
CA VAL A 9 -55.20 5.11 -20.67
C VAL A 9 -56.15 4.23 -19.88
N ALA A 10 -57.44 4.47 -20.14
CA ALA A 10 -58.55 3.65 -19.73
C ALA A 10 -58.59 2.37 -20.57
N LEU A 11 -59.03 1.27 -19.96
CA LEU A 11 -59.62 0.13 -20.67
C LEU A 11 -60.87 -0.31 -19.90
N LEU A 12 -62.00 0.25 -20.36
CA LEU A 12 -63.36 -0.27 -20.16
C LEU A 12 -63.67 -1.17 -21.36
N ALA A 13 -64.01 -2.44 -21.13
CA ALA A 13 -64.77 -3.24 -22.10
C ALA A 13 -65.42 -4.47 -21.44
N GLY A 14 -66.73 -4.61 -21.65
CA GLY A 14 -67.55 -5.80 -21.36
C GLY A 14 -68.31 -5.65 -20.05
N GLY A 15 -69.64 -5.54 -19.98
CA GLY A 15 -70.68 -5.91 -20.93
C GLY A 15 -71.79 -6.56 -20.11
N ALA A 16 -72.95 -5.92 -20.02
CA ALA A 16 -74.07 -6.36 -19.18
C ALA A 16 -74.71 -7.67 -19.67
N VAL A 17 -75.00 -8.61 -18.76
CA VAL A 17 -76.05 -9.63 -18.93
C VAL A 17 -76.74 -9.95 -17.59
N ALA A 18 -78.04 -9.62 -17.56
CA ALA A 18 -79.20 -10.20 -16.87
C ALA A 18 -79.07 -11.01 -15.55
N GLN A 19 -79.81 -10.53 -14.54
CA GLN A 19 -80.86 -11.22 -13.77
C GLN A 19 -80.75 -12.72 -13.41
N LEU A 20 -81.01 -12.95 -12.11
CA LEU A 20 -81.54 -14.14 -11.43
C LEU A 20 -80.54 -15.27 -11.14
N GLY A 21 -80.30 -15.50 -9.85
CA GLY A 21 -79.71 -16.73 -9.34
C GLY A 21 -78.84 -16.46 -8.13
N MET A 22 -79.11 -17.16 -7.05
CA MET A 22 -78.45 -17.07 -5.75
C MET A 22 -76.92 -17.08 -5.88
N TYR A 23 -76.26 -16.06 -5.31
CA TYR A 23 -74.85 -16.15 -4.97
C TYR A 23 -74.76 -16.46 -3.48
N ASP A 24 -74.15 -17.62 -3.23
CA ASP A 24 -73.77 -18.09 -1.91
C ASP A 24 -72.76 -17.10 -1.31
N VAL A 25 -73.10 -16.49 -0.19
CA VAL A 25 -72.31 -15.42 0.45
C VAL A 25 -71.08 -16.00 1.17
N ASP A 26 -70.95 -17.33 1.20
CA ASP A 26 -69.87 -18.04 1.90
C ASP A 26 -68.55 -18.13 1.11
N GLU A 27 -68.50 -17.72 -0.16
CA GLU A 27 -67.25 -17.69 -0.97
C GLU A 27 -66.65 -16.28 -1.13
N LEU A 28 -67.20 -15.26 -0.45
CA LEU A 28 -66.64 -13.91 -0.40
C LEU A 28 -65.82 -13.63 0.87
N ALA A 29 -65.92 -14.49 1.89
CA ALA A 29 -65.20 -14.33 3.16
C ALA A 29 -63.79 -14.94 3.17
N THR A 30 -63.40 -15.69 2.13
CA THR A 30 -62.06 -16.28 2.04
C THR A 30 -61.11 -15.48 1.15
N ARG A 31 -61.59 -14.49 0.38
CA ARG A 31 -60.76 -13.70 -0.55
C ARG A 31 -60.22 -12.38 0.00
N GLU A 32 -60.70 -11.90 1.14
CA GLU A 32 -60.15 -10.72 1.82
C GLU A 32 -58.98 -11.07 2.76
N PHE A 33 -58.80 -12.35 3.12
CA PHE A 33 -57.71 -12.80 4.00
C PHE A 33 -56.41 -13.14 3.24
N ASP A 34 -56.47 -13.33 1.92
CA ASP A 34 -55.28 -13.62 1.09
C ASP A 34 -54.53 -12.34 0.65
N GLU A 35 -55.21 -11.19 0.50
CA GLU A 35 -54.55 -9.93 0.10
C GLU A 35 -53.66 -9.34 1.22
N GLU A 36 -54.04 -9.47 2.49
CA GLU A 36 -53.18 -9.03 3.62
C GLU A 36 -51.94 -9.92 3.79
N LEU A 37 -52.04 -11.21 3.45
CA LEU A 37 -50.91 -12.14 3.50
C LEU A 37 -49.91 -11.84 2.37
N GLU A 38 -50.40 -11.61 1.14
CA GLU A 38 -49.57 -11.24 -0.01
C GLU A 38 -48.91 -9.86 0.18
N LEU A 39 -49.60 -8.88 0.78
CA LEU A 39 -49.02 -7.57 1.11
C LEU A 39 -47.90 -7.68 2.16
N ARG A 40 -48.06 -8.54 3.17
CA ARG A 40 -47.06 -8.76 4.21
C ARG A 40 -45.82 -9.49 3.68
N GLU A 41 -46.00 -10.47 2.79
CA GLU A 41 -44.88 -11.14 2.11
C GLU A 41 -44.11 -10.20 1.18
N PHE A 42 -44.81 -9.23 0.55
CA PHE A 42 -44.18 -8.20 -0.27
C PHE A 42 -43.35 -7.22 0.56
N ASP A 43 -43.85 -6.80 1.73
CA ASP A 43 -43.12 -5.93 2.67
C ASP A 43 -41.87 -6.64 3.24
N ASP A 44 -41.98 -7.92 3.61
CA ASP A 44 -40.84 -8.71 4.10
C ASP A 44 -39.77 -8.90 3.00
N ALA A 45 -40.18 -9.14 1.76
CA ALA A 45 -39.27 -9.23 0.61
C ALA A 45 -38.58 -7.90 0.29
N LEU A 46 -39.31 -6.78 0.43
CA LEU A 46 -38.77 -5.44 0.27
C LEU A 46 -37.72 -5.13 1.35
N GLU A 47 -37.97 -5.49 2.62
CA GLU A 47 -37.02 -5.33 3.71
C GLU A 47 -35.75 -6.17 3.54
N LEU A 48 -35.89 -7.41 3.08
CA LEU A 48 -34.78 -8.30 2.73
C LEU A 48 -33.91 -7.69 1.63
N SER A 49 -34.52 -7.18 0.55
CA SER A 49 -33.79 -6.51 -0.54
C SER A 49 -33.07 -5.23 -0.07
N ALA A 50 -33.70 -4.45 0.83
CA ALA A 50 -33.12 -3.25 1.39
C ALA A 50 -31.96 -3.58 2.35
N ARG A 51 -32.01 -4.73 3.04
CA ARG A 51 -30.91 -5.23 3.87
C ARG A 51 -29.71 -5.65 3.02
N GLU A 52 -29.93 -6.42 1.96
CA GLU A 52 -28.86 -6.83 1.04
C GLU A 52 -28.19 -5.62 0.37
N LEU A 53 -28.99 -4.62 -0.04
CA LEU A 53 -28.46 -3.38 -0.60
C LEU A 53 -27.59 -2.61 0.42
N ARG A 54 -28.04 -2.54 1.69
CA ARG A 54 -27.27 -1.90 2.78
C ARG A 54 -25.95 -2.65 3.03
N GLU A 55 -25.99 -3.96 3.12
CA GLU A 55 -24.80 -4.80 3.31
C GLU A 55 -23.80 -4.63 2.14
N GLY A 56 -24.30 -4.61 0.90
CA GLY A 56 -23.48 -4.37 -0.29
C GLY A 56 -22.83 -2.98 -0.31
N LEU A 57 -23.56 -1.93 0.10
CA LEU A 57 -23.02 -0.58 0.24
C LEU A 57 -21.95 -0.50 1.33
N VAL A 58 -22.17 -1.15 2.47
CA VAL A 58 -21.19 -1.21 3.57
C VAL A 58 -19.92 -1.92 3.13
N LEU A 59 -20.01 -3.07 2.46
CA LEU A 59 -18.84 -3.79 1.96
C LEU A 59 -18.05 -2.96 0.94
N ARG A 60 -18.74 -2.25 0.05
CA ARG A 60 -18.10 -1.36 -0.91
C ARG A 60 -17.40 -0.18 -0.22
N ALA A 61 -18.05 0.42 0.77
CA ALA A 61 -17.46 1.50 1.57
C ALA A 61 -16.21 1.01 2.32
N LEU A 62 -16.29 -0.16 2.98
CA LEU A 62 -15.15 -0.78 3.67
C LEU A 62 -13.98 -1.07 2.71
N TYR A 63 -14.27 -1.55 1.50
CA TYR A 63 -13.24 -1.77 0.48
C TYR A 63 -12.54 -0.47 0.08
N HIS A 64 -13.28 0.63 -0.11
CA HIS A 64 -12.71 1.94 -0.41
C HIS A 64 -11.86 2.47 0.75
N VAL A 65 -12.32 2.34 1.99
CA VAL A 65 -11.56 2.74 3.18
C VAL A 65 -10.26 1.94 3.31
N LYS A 66 -10.32 0.62 3.10
CA LYS A 66 -9.13 -0.24 3.12
C LYS A 66 -8.11 0.21 2.08
N ARG A 67 -8.54 0.45 0.85
CA ARG A 67 -7.66 0.89 -0.24
C ARG A 67 -7.03 2.25 0.07
N GLN A 68 -7.80 3.19 0.60
CA GLN A 68 -7.26 4.48 1.04
C GLN A 68 -6.23 4.33 2.17
N ALA A 69 -6.47 3.43 3.12
CA ALA A 69 -5.51 3.15 4.19
C ALA A 69 -4.19 2.56 3.65
N GLU A 70 -4.25 1.66 2.66
CA GLU A 70 -3.08 1.11 1.98
C GLU A 70 -2.31 2.20 1.21
N ASP A 71 -3.01 3.03 0.42
CA ASP A 71 -2.40 4.16 -0.30
C ASP A 71 -1.71 5.15 0.64
N HIS A 72 -2.33 5.43 1.80
CA HIS A 72 -1.76 6.30 2.82
C HIS A 72 -0.54 5.67 3.50
N ALA A 73 -0.56 4.36 3.76
CA ALA A 73 0.59 3.65 4.31
C ALA A 73 1.80 3.72 3.37
N ASP A 74 1.57 3.55 2.06
CA ASP A 74 2.61 3.68 1.04
C ASP A 74 3.19 5.10 0.97
N LEU A 75 2.34 6.12 1.06
CA LEU A 75 2.79 7.52 1.10
C LEU A 75 3.64 7.81 2.35
N ILE A 76 3.21 7.32 3.52
CA ILE A 76 3.97 7.46 4.77
C ILE A 76 5.31 6.72 4.65
N ALA A 77 5.34 5.50 4.11
CA ALA A 77 6.57 4.74 3.93
C ALA A 77 7.58 5.48 3.05
N ARG A 78 7.13 6.05 1.92
CA ARG A 78 7.98 6.88 1.04
C ARG A 78 8.45 8.16 1.72
N ALA A 79 7.57 8.82 2.49
CA ALA A 79 7.93 10.03 3.22
C ALA A 79 8.98 9.75 4.29
N VAL A 80 8.83 8.65 5.03
CA VAL A 80 9.81 8.21 6.04
C VAL A 80 11.14 7.87 5.38
N ASP A 81 11.15 7.14 4.26
CA ASP A 81 12.39 6.83 3.53
C ASP A 81 13.09 8.10 3.02
N ASN A 82 12.33 9.07 2.48
CA ASN A 82 12.89 10.36 2.09
C ASN A 82 13.48 11.13 3.27
N ILE A 83 12.80 11.15 4.42
CA ILE A 83 13.30 11.80 5.63
C ILE A 83 14.55 11.09 6.15
N ASP A 84 14.56 9.76 6.19
CA ASP A 84 15.74 8.96 6.60
C ASP A 84 16.94 9.25 5.69
N ASN A 85 16.73 9.32 4.37
CA ASN A 85 17.78 9.66 3.41
C ASN A 85 18.29 11.11 3.54
N VAL A 86 17.43 12.05 3.94
CA VAL A 86 17.81 13.45 4.17
C VAL A 86 18.58 13.60 5.49
N LEU A 87 18.10 12.96 6.55
CA LEU A 87 18.68 13.04 7.90
C LEU A 87 19.97 12.23 8.02
N TYR A 88 20.01 11.06 7.39
CA TYR A 88 21.14 10.15 7.39
C TYR A 88 21.60 9.96 5.96
N ARG A 89 22.42 10.90 5.47
CA ARG A 89 23.14 10.67 4.22
C ARG A 89 23.94 9.38 4.36
N ARG A 90 23.84 8.51 3.36
CA ARG A 90 24.61 7.27 3.29
C ARG A 90 25.36 7.22 1.98
N TRP A 91 26.58 6.73 2.03
CA TRP A 91 27.39 6.46 0.86
C TRP A 91 27.26 4.99 0.45
N GLY A 92 27.29 4.75 -0.86
CA GLY A 92 27.32 3.43 -1.46
C GLY A 92 25.98 2.99 -2.05
N SER A 93 25.89 1.71 -2.43
CA SER A 93 24.71 1.14 -3.07
C SER A 93 24.48 -0.31 -2.68
N GLY A 94 23.23 -0.77 -2.79
CA GLY A 94 22.85 -2.16 -2.50
C GLY A 94 23.18 -2.57 -1.07
N LYS A 95 24.00 -3.60 -0.90
CA LYS A 95 24.41 -4.10 0.43
C LYS A 95 25.56 -3.32 1.06
N TYR A 96 26.16 -2.35 0.36
CA TYR A 96 27.28 -1.53 0.84
C TYR A 96 26.83 -0.13 1.24
N VAL A 97 25.71 -0.04 1.94
CA VAL A 97 25.18 1.23 2.44
C VAL A 97 25.89 1.54 3.77
N ILE A 98 26.66 2.61 3.79
CA ILE A 98 27.48 3.04 4.93
C ILE A 98 27.09 4.48 5.28
N ASP A 99 26.97 4.78 6.57
CA ASP A 99 26.79 6.15 7.06
C ASP A 99 27.85 7.11 6.47
N ASP A 100 27.43 8.30 6.03
CA ASP A 100 28.29 9.23 5.29
C ASP A 100 29.48 9.73 6.14
N ASN A 101 29.28 9.93 7.46
CA ASN A 101 30.38 10.30 8.36
C ASN A 101 31.41 9.17 8.45
N THR A 102 30.94 7.94 8.62
CA THR A 102 31.79 6.74 8.66
C THR A 102 32.52 6.56 7.33
N TYR A 103 31.86 6.81 6.21
CA TYR A 103 32.47 6.79 4.90
C TYR A 103 33.61 7.80 4.79
N HIS A 104 33.35 9.08 5.09
CA HIS A 104 34.36 10.12 4.95
C HIS A 104 35.53 9.98 5.94
N ARG A 105 35.26 9.53 7.17
CA ARG A 105 36.27 9.40 8.22
C ARG A 105 37.13 8.14 8.09
N ASP A 106 36.50 7.00 7.84
CA ASP A 106 37.14 5.69 8.03
C ASP A 106 37.31 4.90 6.72
N VAL A 107 36.31 4.94 5.83
CA VAL A 107 36.28 4.10 4.62
C VAL A 107 37.02 4.75 3.45
N LYS A 108 36.71 6.02 3.16
CA LYS A 108 37.27 6.77 2.03
C LYS A 108 38.80 6.84 2.09
N PRO A 109 39.46 7.09 3.23
CA PRO A 109 40.92 7.08 3.30
C PRO A 109 41.54 5.72 2.94
N LYS A 110 40.89 4.61 3.31
CA LYS A 110 41.36 3.26 3.01
C LYS A 110 41.22 2.93 1.53
N ILE A 111 40.08 3.26 0.92
CA ILE A 111 39.88 3.14 -0.53
C ILE A 111 40.93 3.97 -1.26
N LEU A 112 41.15 5.21 -0.82
CA LEU A 112 42.13 6.10 -1.44
C LEU A 112 43.56 5.55 -1.33
N ALA A 113 43.92 4.96 -0.19
CA ALA A 113 45.23 4.33 0.00
C ALA A 113 45.47 3.16 -0.97
N GLU A 114 44.45 2.32 -1.21
CA GLU A 114 44.55 1.23 -2.19
C GLU A 114 44.61 1.77 -3.63
N MET A 115 43.78 2.74 -3.96
CA MET A 115 43.72 3.33 -5.30
C MET A 115 45.01 4.07 -5.68
N LYS A 116 45.67 4.74 -4.73
CA LYS A 116 46.96 5.42 -4.94
C LYS A 116 48.09 4.45 -5.32
N LYS A 117 47.97 3.16 -5.04
CA LYS A 117 48.94 2.14 -5.50
C LYS A 117 48.88 1.93 -7.01
N ILE A 118 47.77 2.29 -7.66
CA ILE A 118 47.60 2.18 -9.11
C ILE A 118 48.35 3.33 -9.79
N LYS A 119 49.29 2.98 -10.69
CA LYS A 119 50.13 3.96 -11.39
C LYS A 119 49.29 4.97 -12.16
N GLY A 120 49.53 6.25 -11.91
CA GLY A 120 48.85 7.36 -12.58
C GLY A 120 47.44 7.63 -12.08
N PHE A 121 47.05 7.09 -10.92
CA PHE A 121 45.78 7.40 -10.28
C PHE A 121 45.64 8.90 -9.98
N GLU A 122 46.57 9.49 -9.23
CA GLU A 122 46.47 10.90 -8.80
C GLU A 122 46.47 11.87 -10.00
N SER A 123 47.23 11.56 -11.06
CA SER A 123 47.29 12.43 -12.24
C SER A 123 46.04 12.37 -13.11
N LYS A 124 45.31 11.23 -13.10
CA LYS A 124 44.09 11.04 -13.91
C LYS A 124 42.80 11.33 -13.14
N CYS A 125 42.74 10.90 -11.88
CA CYS A 125 41.56 10.98 -11.02
C CYS A 125 41.59 12.12 -10.00
N GLY A 126 42.75 12.78 -9.83
CA GLY A 126 42.95 13.82 -8.82
C GLY A 126 43.31 13.26 -7.44
N HIS A 127 43.52 14.17 -6.49
CA HIS A 127 44.04 13.82 -5.15
C HIS A 127 42.98 13.26 -4.20
N ASN A 128 41.73 13.68 -4.34
CA ASN A 128 40.62 13.29 -3.47
C ASN A 128 39.32 13.15 -4.30
N PRO A 129 39.22 12.13 -5.17
CA PRO A 129 37.97 11.80 -5.85
C PRO A 129 36.94 11.26 -4.85
N ASP A 130 35.68 11.27 -5.24
CA ASP A 130 34.68 10.42 -4.59
C ASP A 130 34.68 9.04 -5.25
N PHE A 131 33.99 8.08 -4.64
CA PHE A 131 33.99 6.71 -5.10
C PHE A 131 32.57 6.19 -5.28
N HIS A 132 32.42 5.20 -6.14
CA HIS A 132 31.22 4.40 -6.31
C HIS A 132 31.55 2.94 -6.03
N VAL A 133 30.56 2.19 -5.57
CA VAL A 133 30.67 0.77 -5.28
C VAL A 133 29.63 -0.01 -6.08
N GLU A 134 30.07 -1.12 -6.67
CA GLU A 134 29.22 -2.07 -7.36
C GLU A 134 28.73 -3.22 -6.49
N ARG A 135 27.78 -4.00 -7.02
CA ARG A 135 27.13 -5.10 -6.28
C ARG A 135 28.11 -6.18 -5.78
N ASP A 136 29.22 -6.36 -6.48
CA ASP A 136 30.30 -7.30 -6.16
C ASP A 136 31.32 -6.75 -5.14
N GLY A 137 31.22 -5.46 -4.78
CA GLY A 137 32.18 -4.78 -3.89
C GLY A 137 33.35 -4.14 -4.63
N THR A 138 33.30 -4.11 -5.97
CA THR A 138 34.27 -3.35 -6.77
C THR A 138 34.02 -1.86 -6.59
N VAL A 139 35.05 -1.16 -6.15
CA VAL A 139 35.05 0.30 -5.95
C VAL A 139 35.78 0.97 -7.09
N TYR A 140 35.28 2.11 -7.58
CA TYR A 140 35.93 2.92 -8.60
C TYR A 140 35.72 4.42 -8.34
N PRO A 141 36.68 5.28 -8.72
CA PRO A 141 36.58 6.73 -8.51
C PRO A 141 35.55 7.36 -9.45
N SER A 142 34.91 8.42 -8.98
CA SER A 142 34.18 9.38 -9.81
C SER A 142 35.17 10.36 -10.44
N SER A 143 35.00 10.65 -11.74
CA SER A 143 35.88 11.56 -12.45
C SER A 143 35.62 12.99 -11.98
N ARG A 144 36.53 13.55 -11.16
CA ARG A 144 36.46 14.94 -10.69
C ARG A 144 37.09 15.94 -11.64
N THR A 145 37.98 15.49 -12.53
CA THR A 145 38.66 16.34 -13.50
C THR A 145 37.87 16.36 -14.81
N ASP A 146 37.73 17.55 -15.39
CA ASP A 146 37.04 17.82 -16.67
C ASP A 146 37.65 17.08 -17.88
N LYS A 147 38.69 16.27 -17.66
CA LYS A 147 39.30 15.37 -18.63
C LYS A 147 38.45 14.10 -18.75
N LYS A 148 37.28 14.26 -19.37
CA LYS A 148 36.31 13.21 -19.69
C LYS A 148 37.01 11.94 -20.18
N GLY A 149 37.01 10.89 -19.35
CA GLY A 149 37.39 9.53 -19.74
C GLY A 149 38.74 9.00 -19.23
N LEU A 150 39.60 9.83 -18.61
CA LEU A 150 40.89 9.35 -18.09
C LEU A 150 40.75 8.61 -16.75
N CYS A 151 39.81 9.03 -15.90
CA CYS A 151 39.48 8.38 -14.65
C CYS A 151 38.28 7.45 -14.87
N SER A 152 38.55 6.22 -15.32
CA SER A 152 37.50 5.24 -15.66
C SER A 152 37.53 4.02 -14.75
N LYS A 153 36.37 3.41 -14.51
CA LYS A 153 36.22 2.12 -13.81
C LYS A 153 37.15 1.03 -14.39
N LYS A 154 37.32 1.00 -15.72
CA LYS A 154 38.14 -0.02 -16.40
C LYS A 154 39.62 0.07 -16.01
N THR A 155 40.10 1.28 -15.71
CA THR A 155 41.52 1.52 -15.39
C THR A 155 41.76 1.57 -13.89
N PHE A 156 40.78 2.07 -13.14
CA PHE A 156 40.88 2.29 -11.70
C PHE A 156 39.70 1.61 -11.03
N SER A 157 39.88 0.34 -10.69
CA SER A 157 38.94 -0.42 -9.89
C SER A 157 39.71 -1.32 -8.94
N VAL A 158 39.18 -1.46 -7.73
CA VAL A 158 39.72 -2.36 -6.70
C VAL A 158 38.55 -3.06 -6.04
N ASN A 159 38.65 -4.38 -5.86
CA ASN A 159 37.67 -5.10 -5.07
C ASN A 159 37.94 -4.84 -3.58
N MET A 160 36.94 -4.27 -2.89
CA MET A 160 37.03 -3.92 -1.47
C MET A 160 35.95 -4.63 -0.65
N HIS A 161 35.41 -5.75 -1.15
CA HIS A 161 34.26 -6.44 -0.55
C HIS A 161 34.43 -6.65 0.96
N ASP A 162 35.51 -7.31 1.37
CA ASP A 162 35.74 -7.69 2.76
C ASP A 162 35.89 -6.46 3.66
N LEU A 163 36.58 -5.42 3.17
CA LEU A 163 36.72 -4.18 3.91
C LEU A 163 35.35 -3.52 4.10
N LEU A 164 34.58 -3.35 3.03
CA LEU A 164 33.29 -2.66 3.08
C LEU A 164 32.30 -3.40 3.98
N MET A 165 32.27 -4.73 3.91
CA MET A 165 31.39 -5.55 4.77
C MET A 165 31.73 -5.42 6.26
N SER A 166 32.93 -5.00 6.63
CA SER A 166 33.27 -4.71 8.04
C SER A 166 32.65 -3.41 8.58
N TYR A 167 32.27 -2.49 7.69
CA TYR A 167 31.68 -1.18 8.03
C TYR A 167 30.17 -1.13 7.84
N VAL A 168 29.62 -2.00 6.99
CA VAL A 168 28.17 -2.15 6.88
C VAL A 168 27.67 -2.59 8.25
N GLN A 169 26.91 -1.72 8.92
CA GLN A 169 26.22 -2.09 10.14
C GLN A 169 25.31 -3.27 9.78
N ARG A 170 25.68 -4.47 10.23
CA ARG A 170 24.71 -5.57 10.29
C ARG A 170 23.56 -5.01 11.09
N SER A 171 22.39 -4.88 10.46
CA SER A 171 21.18 -4.49 11.16
C SER A 171 21.14 -5.33 12.43
N ARG A 172 21.40 -4.68 13.57
CA ARG A 172 21.07 -5.28 14.85
C ARG A 172 19.57 -5.42 14.74
N SER A 173 19.12 -6.64 14.49
CA SER A 173 17.70 -6.98 14.51
C SER A 173 17.12 -6.29 15.75
N PRO A 174 15.95 -5.63 15.66
CA PRO A 174 15.28 -5.17 16.85
C PRO A 174 15.24 -6.38 17.79
N SER A 175 15.90 -6.28 18.95
CA SER A 175 15.88 -7.37 19.91
C SER A 175 14.42 -7.75 20.11
N PRO A 176 14.03 -9.03 19.99
CA PRO A 176 12.66 -9.41 20.23
C PRO A 176 12.35 -8.93 21.64
N SER A 177 11.48 -7.95 21.73
CA SER A 177 11.03 -7.37 22.98
C SER A 177 10.51 -8.54 23.82
N GLY A 178 11.30 -8.90 24.83
CA GLY A 178 10.90 -9.84 25.86
C GLY A 178 9.69 -9.26 26.56
N ARG A 179 8.51 -9.59 26.06
CA ARG A 179 7.23 -9.34 26.71
C ARG A 179 6.57 -10.70 26.92
N LYS A 180 7.20 -11.55 27.73
CA LYS A 180 6.44 -12.40 28.63
C LYS A 180 5.80 -11.43 29.63
N ARG A 181 4.56 -11.03 29.35
CA ARG A 181 3.66 -10.66 30.43
C ARG A 181 3.04 -11.97 30.84
N ASP A 182 3.47 -12.44 31.99
CA ASP A 182 2.81 -13.48 32.75
C ASP A 182 1.34 -13.06 32.87
N LEU A 183 0.46 -13.92 32.37
CA LEU A 183 -0.98 -13.77 32.35
C LEU A 183 -1.53 -14.94 33.17
N GLU A 184 -1.04 -15.02 34.41
CA GLU A 184 -1.45 -15.95 35.46
C GLU A 184 -1.58 -15.10 36.73
N ASP A 185 -2.59 -14.25 36.82
CA ASP A 185 -2.98 -13.50 38.04
C ASP A 185 -4.39 -12.87 37.86
N ILE A 186 -5.35 -13.61 37.24
CA ILE A 186 -6.77 -13.22 37.21
C ILE A 186 -7.67 -14.40 37.65
N GLU A 187 -7.19 -15.19 38.60
CA GLU A 187 -8.00 -16.14 39.36
C GLU A 187 -7.70 -15.93 40.84
N ASP A 188 -8.02 -14.75 41.39
CA ASP A 188 -8.12 -14.49 42.84
C ASP A 188 -8.66 -13.06 43.08
N LEU A 189 -9.93 -12.83 42.73
CA LEU A 189 -10.70 -11.74 43.31
C LEU A 189 -12.09 -12.28 43.68
N ASP A 190 -12.23 -12.57 44.97
CA ASP A 190 -13.47 -12.78 45.72
C ASP A 190 -14.49 -11.63 45.54
#